data_AF-A0A383DS18-F1
#
_entry.id   AF-A0A383DS18-F1
#
_cell.length_a   1.000
_cell.length_b   1.000
_cell.length_c   1.000
_cell.angle_alpha   90.00
_cell.angle_beta   90.00
_cell.angle_gamma   90.00
#
_symmetry.space_group_name_H-M   'P 1'
#
loop_
_entity.id
_entity.type
_entity.pdbx_description
1 polymer ?
#
loop_
_entity_poly.entity_id
_entity_poly.type
_entity_poly.pdbx_seq_one_letter_code
_entity_poly.pdbx_strand_id
1 'polypeptide(L)' 'MSQPKHVIALDLPEIKRDALDPQIQAYFNKCDEKLGFVPNVLRAFSHNEQKLQNFMAFYDELMLGES' A
#
# COMPACT_ATOMS: atom_id res chain seq x y z
N MET A 1 6.60 -9.11 -23.88
CA MET A 1 5.41 -9.54 -23.13
C MET A 1 4.69 -8.30 -22.63
N SER A 2 3.36 -8.23 -22.73
CA SER A 2 2.61 -7.11 -22.18
C SER A 2 2.56 -7.25 -20.66
N GLN A 3 2.73 -6.14 -19.94
CA GLN A 3 2.55 -6.11 -18.49
C GLN A 3 1.11 -6.56 -18.15
N PRO A 4 0.91 -7.47 -17.18
CA PRO A 4 -0.43 -7.83 -16.71
C PRO A 4 -1.14 -6.62 -16.08
N LYS A 5 -2.48 -6.61 -16.17
CA LYS A 5 -3.30 -5.53 -15.60
C LYS A 5 -3.46 -5.62 -14.08
N HIS A 6 -3.15 -6.77 -13.48
CA HIS A 6 -3.24 -7.00 -12.04
C HIS A 6 -1.93 -6.64 -11.32
N VAL A 7 -2.03 -6.28 -10.04
CA VAL A 7 -0.89 -5.90 -9.20
C VAL A 7 -0.05 -7.11 -8.80
N ILE A 8 -0.71 -8.24 -8.50
CA ILE A 8 -0.09 -9.50 -8.07
C ILE A 8 -0.76 -10.70 -8.74
N ALA A 9 -0.07 -11.83 -8.81
CA ALA A 9 -0.58 -13.06 -9.43
C ALA A 9 -1.69 -13.77 -8.62
N LEU A 10 -1.87 -13.38 -7.36
CA LEU A 10 -2.94 -13.90 -6.50
C LEU A 10 -4.27 -13.21 -6.83
N ASP A 11 -5.35 -13.98 -6.79
CA ASP A 11 -6.72 -13.46 -6.94
C ASP A 11 -7.22 -12.88 -5.61
N LEU A 12 -6.73 -11.68 -5.29
CA LEU A 12 -7.10 -10.94 -4.08
C LEU A 12 -7.72 -9.59 -4.46
N PRO A 13 -8.79 -9.16 -3.77
CA PRO A 13 -9.45 -7.90 -4.11
C PRO A 13 -8.58 -6.70 -3.70
N GLU A 14 -8.34 -5.77 -4.61
CA GLU A 14 -7.82 -4.46 -4.26
C GLU A 14 -8.97 -3.59 -3.75
N ILE A 15 -8.90 -3.18 -2.48
CA ILE A 15 -9.93 -2.30 -1.91
C ILE A 15 -9.76 -0.91 -2.52
N LYS A 16 -10.87 -0.33 -2.98
CA LYS A 16 -10.86 1.04 -3.52
C LYS A 16 -10.45 2.02 -2.43
N ARG A 17 -9.65 3.02 -2.81
CA ARG A 17 -9.06 3.98 -1.87
C ARG A 17 -10.09 4.69 -0.99
N ASP A 18 -11.24 5.06 -1.54
CA ASP A 18 -12.34 5.73 -0.84
C ASP A 18 -13.01 4.85 0.23
N ALA A 19 -12.82 3.53 0.18
CA ALA A 19 -13.33 2.57 1.13
C ALA A 19 -12.29 2.12 2.18
N LEU A 20 -11.03 2.58 2.10
CA LEU A 20 -9.99 2.28 3.08
C LEU A 20 -10.11 3.15 4.33
N ASP A 21 -9.48 2.74 5.43
CA ASP A 21 -9.33 3.53 6.63
C ASP A 21 -8.64 4.88 6.34
N PRO A 22 -9.08 6.00 6.96
CA PRO A 22 -8.52 7.32 6.72
C PRO A 22 -6.99 7.41 6.86
N GLN A 23 -6.38 6.63 7.76
CA GLN A 23 -4.93 6.61 7.95
C GLN A 23 -4.22 6.03 6.71
N ILE A 24 -4.75 4.94 6.14
CA ILE A 24 -4.22 4.32 4.94
C ILE A 24 -4.40 5.25 3.74
N GLN A 25 -5.56 5.91 3.64
CA GLN A 25 -5.80 6.92 2.60
C GLN A 25 -4.77 8.05 2.66
N ALA A 26 -4.49 8.58 3.85
CA ALA A 26 -3.47 9.61 4.03
C ALA A 26 -2.06 9.13 3.65
N TYR A 27 -1.72 7.89 3.98
CA TYR A 27 -0.44 7.29 3.57
C TYR A 27 -0.34 7.17 2.05
N PHE A 28 -1.41 6.72 1.37
CA PHE A 28 -1.45 6.66 -0.09
C PHE A 28 -1.36 8.04 -0.72
N ASN A 29 -1.99 9.07 -0.12
CA ASN A 29 -1.85 10.47 -0.58
C ASN A 29 -0.40 10.92 -0.52
N LYS A 30 0.29 10.61 0.58
CA LYS A 30 1.71 10.90 0.74
C LYS A 30 2.57 10.16 -0.28
N CYS A 31 2.23 8.92 -0.64
CA CYS A 31 2.91 8.19 -1.72
C CYS A 31 2.73 8.88 -3.08
N ASP A 32 1.50 9.28 -3.43
CA ASP A 32 1.26 9.99 -4.68
C ASP A 32 2.01 11.33 -4.72
N GLU A 33 1.99 12.10 -3.64
CA GLU A 33 2.69 13.39 -3.56
C GLU A 33 4.21 13.26 -3.66
N LYS A 34 4.80 12.24 -3.01
CA LYS A 34 6.27 12.10 -2.93
C LYS A 34 6.86 11.24 -4.04
N LEU A 35 6.14 10.21 -4.48
CA LEU A 35 6.61 9.20 -5.43
C LEU A 35 5.94 9.33 -6.80
N GLY A 36 4.81 10.05 -6.89
CA GLY A 36 3.98 10.15 -8.10
C GLY A 36 3.06 8.95 -8.32
N PHE A 37 3.05 7.96 -7.42
CA PHE A 37 2.18 6.78 -7.47
C PHE A 37 2.15 6.04 -6.12
N VAL A 38 1.16 5.18 -5.92
CA VAL A 38 1.11 4.22 -4.81
C VAL A 38 1.87 2.94 -5.16
N PRO A 39 2.93 2.56 -4.42
CA PRO A 39 3.67 1.32 -4.65
C PRO A 39 2.80 0.06 -4.65
N ASN A 40 3.08 -0.84 -5.59
CA ASN A 40 2.31 -2.09 -5.75
C ASN A 40 2.31 -2.98 -4.50
N VAL A 41 3.33 -2.92 -3.65
CA VAL A 41 3.35 -3.66 -2.37
C VAL A 41 2.22 -3.19 -1.45
N LEU A 42 1.95 -1.89 -1.36
CA LEU A 42 0.86 -1.36 -0.53
C LEU A 42 -0.50 -1.70 -1.12
N ARG A 43 -0.63 -1.57 -2.45
CA ARG A 43 -1.84 -1.95 -3.19
C ARG A 43 -2.18 -3.42 -3.03
N ALA A 44 -1.17 -4.29 -3.09
CA ALA A 44 -1.31 -5.72 -2.87
C ALA A 44 -1.82 -6.05 -1.46
N PHE A 45 -1.38 -5.34 -0.44
CA PHE A 45 -1.84 -5.55 0.95
C PHE A 45 -3.21 -4.92 1.25
N SER A 46 -3.76 -4.06 0.39
CA SER A 46 -5.02 -3.35 0.63
C SER A 46 -6.22 -4.26 0.88
N HIS A 47 -6.18 -5.53 0.43
CA HIS A 47 -7.21 -6.52 0.70
C HIS A 47 -7.40 -6.84 2.20
N ASN A 48 -6.43 -6.47 3.05
CA ASN A 48 -6.48 -6.63 4.49
C ASN A 48 -5.77 -5.46 5.19
N GLU A 49 -6.57 -4.50 5.64
CA GLU A 49 -6.10 -3.24 6.22
C GLU A 49 -5.24 -3.43 7.46
N GLN A 50 -5.56 -4.40 8.32
CA GLN A 50 -4.77 -4.72 9.50
C GLN A 50 -3.36 -5.19 9.11
N LYS A 51 -3.25 -6.05 8.10
CA LYS A 51 -1.94 -6.49 7.58
C LYS A 51 -1.18 -5.33 6.94
N LEU A 52 -1.86 -4.46 6.21
CA LEU A 52 -1.25 -3.28 5.60
C LEU A 52 -0.70 -2.32 6.65
N GLN A 53 -1.47 -2.01 7.69
CA GLN A 53 -1.02 -1.15 8.80
C GLN A 53 0.20 -1.73 9.50
N ASN A 54 0.20 -3.03 9.80
CA ASN A 54 1.34 -3.70 10.42
C ASN A 54 2.58 -3.67 9.51
N PHE A 55 2.41 -3.87 8.20
CA PHE A 55 3.49 -3.79 7.23
C PHE A 55 4.10 -2.38 7.19
N MET A 56 3.26 -1.34 7.11
CA MET A 56 3.72 0.05 7.09
C MET A 56 4.46 0.42 8.37
N ALA A 57 3.93 0.05 9.54
CA ALA A 57 4.59 0.32 10.82
C ALA A 57 5.95 -0.38 10.91
N PHE A 58 6.04 -1.64 10.49
CA PHE A 58 7.31 -2.37 10.47
C PHE A 58 8.32 -1.76 9.50
N TYR A 59 7.88 -1.39 8.29
CA TYR A 59 8.73 -0.74 7.30
C TYR A 59 9.24 0.63 7.79
N ASP A 60 8.34 1.45 8.34
CA ASP A 60 8.67 2.78 8.83
C ASP A 60 9.68 2.69 9.99
N GLU A 61 9.48 1.77 10.94
CA GLU A 61 10.43 1.55 12.04
C GLU A 61 11.80 1.13 11.53
N LEU A 62 11.85 0.12 10.64
CA LEU A 62 13.13 -0.43 10.18
C LEU A 62 13.89 0.51 9.25
N MET A 63 13.18 1.25 8.40
CA MET A 63 13.80 2.01 7.30
C MET A 63 13.90 3.51 7.58
N LEU A 64 13.05 4.04 8.47
CA LEU A 64 12.96 5.47 8.77
C LEU A 64 13.10 5.79 10.27
N GLY A 65 13.11 4.78 11.14
CA GLY A 65 13.35 4.93 12.58
C GLY A 65 14.80 5.29 12.90
N GLU A 66 15.05 5.67 14.16
CA GLU A 66 16.41 5.95 14.63
C GLU A 66 17.24 4.66 14.64
N SER A 67 18.49 4.75 14.17
CA SER A 67 19.45 3.64 14.10
C SER A 67 20.55 3.77 15.14
#